data_AF-A0A959N1W0-F1
#
_entry.id   AF-A0A959N1W0-F1
#
_cell.length_a   1.000
_cell.length_b   1.000
_cell.length_c   1.000
_cell.angle_alpha   90.00
_cell.angle_beta   90.00
_cell.angle_gamma   90.00
#
_symmetry.space_group_name_H-M   'P 1'
#
loop_
_entity.id
_entity.type
_entity.pdbx_description
1 polymer ?
#
loop_
_entity_poly.entity_id
_entity_poly.type
_entity_poly.pdbx_seq_one_letter_code
_entity_poly.pdbx_strand_id
1 'polypeptide(L)'
;MKISDLAAYCAPVFWFSPDEPELHNKTGKDIRIPAPFPFENKCDSPVVYYQVTDLLTVDDPKATPFVKDFADFGNSVLNLKDITAIYICYTHFYNYESGLGSHKYDTEQAQFQFLVNRSKDSLGADNFAIYFIRVTAKAHALAWYDNIYEIDTDNPDYEISLPFNISVEEGKHASCTDMNADGYYTPGYDVNVRINDAWGLRDVIRSGNLFSSAFQSYMAKIRTPPFRVLPPLPDDSPLKSKYIVDGVYSPDNAVYQLRPMPSPDKAYNHLLKKDMTSYYYGEKIDITTESSEDSFINWFTDENAINSFAFAYRSDESAGAVVSFPLLIFKNVEAPLVGGWLVNRIYYQDYELGLIGYNILYTPSASRFLDPYFSVGADFTKYRQDSVTTYVQTDFAFETGIKIRANLSYSPLKFLSFISPFWGVRLGIKNKGFMSIDHLNYIIEFGAGVW
;
A
#
# COMPACT_ATOMS: atom_id res chain seq x y z
N MET A 1 10.55 -25.48 -8.04
CA MET A 1 9.76 -25.43 -6.78
C MET A 1 8.29 -25.40 -7.13
N LYS A 2 7.39 -26.10 -6.42
CA LYS A 2 5.94 -25.92 -6.67
C LYS A 2 5.50 -24.57 -6.13
N ILE A 3 4.48 -23.98 -6.76
CA ILE A 3 3.88 -22.73 -6.26
C ILE A 3 3.30 -22.93 -4.86
N SER A 4 2.65 -24.06 -4.58
CA SER A 4 2.12 -24.36 -3.24
C SER A 4 3.19 -24.34 -2.16
N ASP A 5 4.38 -24.86 -2.47
CA ASP A 5 5.48 -24.94 -1.52
C ASP A 5 6.03 -23.54 -1.25
N LEU A 6 6.29 -22.77 -2.31
CA LEU A 6 6.71 -21.37 -2.19
C LEU A 6 5.71 -20.58 -1.33
N ALA A 7 4.43 -20.69 -1.64
CA ALA A 7 3.38 -20.01 -0.89
C ALA A 7 3.44 -20.41 0.58
N ALA A 8 3.55 -21.70 0.92
CA ALA A 8 3.63 -22.15 2.31
C ALA A 8 4.87 -21.62 3.06
N TYR A 9 6.02 -21.56 2.40
CA TYR A 9 7.26 -21.00 2.97
C TYR A 9 7.18 -19.50 3.24
N CYS A 10 6.48 -18.77 2.37
CA CYS A 10 6.36 -17.32 2.40
C CYS A 10 5.11 -16.81 3.14
N ALA A 11 4.26 -17.71 3.65
CA ALA A 11 2.95 -17.36 4.16
C ALA A 11 3.03 -16.61 5.51
N PRO A 12 2.25 -15.53 5.72
CA PRO A 12 2.35 -14.71 6.91
C PRO A 12 1.57 -15.29 8.10
N VAL A 13 1.88 -14.78 9.30
CA VAL A 13 1.04 -14.93 10.51
C VAL A 13 0.06 -13.76 10.55
N PHE A 14 -1.22 -14.04 10.84
CA PHE A 14 -2.23 -13.01 11.03
C PHE A 14 -2.51 -12.80 12.52
N TRP A 15 -2.55 -11.54 12.94
CA TRP A 15 -2.84 -11.11 14.30
C TRP A 15 -4.15 -10.34 14.35
N PHE A 16 -5.10 -10.84 15.14
CA PHE A 16 -6.40 -10.22 15.33
C PHE A 16 -6.47 -9.43 16.64
N SER A 17 -7.25 -8.35 16.63
CA SER A 17 -7.70 -7.69 17.86
C SER A 17 -8.48 -8.69 18.72
N PRO A 18 -8.28 -8.72 20.05
CA PRO A 18 -9.10 -9.55 20.94
C PRO A 18 -10.61 -9.31 20.84
N ASP A 19 -10.99 -8.12 20.39
CA ASP A 19 -12.38 -7.68 20.26
C ASP A 19 -12.93 -7.78 18.82
N GLU A 20 -12.19 -8.42 17.91
CA GLU A 20 -12.62 -8.67 16.53
C GLU A 20 -14.01 -9.35 16.50
N PRO A 21 -15.05 -8.67 15.97
CA PRO A 21 -16.42 -9.16 15.98
C PRO A 21 -16.60 -10.58 15.41
N GLU A 22 -15.88 -10.94 14.34
CA GLU A 22 -15.95 -12.27 13.73
C GLU A 22 -15.25 -13.37 14.54
N LEU A 23 -14.43 -13.02 15.53
CA LEU A 23 -13.90 -14.03 16.45
C LEU A 23 -14.99 -14.64 17.32
N HIS A 24 -16.07 -13.90 17.62
CA HIS A 24 -17.11 -14.31 18.56
C HIS A 24 -16.55 -14.79 19.91
N ASN A 25 -15.57 -14.04 20.46
CA ASN A 25 -14.83 -14.36 21.69
C ASN A 25 -14.02 -15.66 21.64
N LYS A 26 -13.77 -16.23 20.45
CA LYS A 26 -12.91 -17.41 20.30
C LYS A 26 -11.44 -16.99 20.25
N THR A 27 -10.59 -17.87 20.77
CA THR A 27 -9.14 -17.67 20.84
C THR A 27 -8.40 -18.95 20.47
N GLY A 28 -7.12 -18.83 20.14
CA GLY A 28 -6.24 -19.97 19.93
C GLY A 28 -6.73 -20.87 18.80
N LYS A 29 -6.79 -22.17 19.04
CA LYS A 29 -7.27 -23.18 18.09
C LYS A 29 -8.73 -23.02 17.64
N ASP A 30 -9.54 -22.26 18.38
CA ASP A 30 -10.96 -22.09 18.08
C ASP A 30 -11.23 -20.97 17.08
N ILE A 31 -10.20 -20.19 16.69
CA ILE A 31 -10.32 -19.15 15.67
C ILE A 31 -10.69 -19.78 14.32
N ARG A 32 -11.63 -19.14 13.60
CA ARG A 32 -12.16 -19.59 12.30
C ARG A 32 -12.08 -18.52 11.20
N ILE A 33 -11.42 -17.39 11.50
CA ILE A 33 -11.15 -16.32 10.54
C ILE A 33 -9.64 -16.25 10.22
N PRO A 34 -9.26 -15.90 8.98
CA PRO A 34 -10.13 -15.59 7.85
C PRO A 34 -10.95 -16.80 7.38
N ALA A 35 -12.16 -16.54 6.89
CA ALA A 35 -13.13 -17.56 6.53
C ALA A 35 -12.89 -18.08 5.09
N PRO A 36 -13.34 -19.32 4.76
CA PRO A 36 -13.43 -19.74 3.37
C PRO A 36 -14.50 -18.93 2.63
N PHE A 37 -14.34 -18.74 1.32
CA PHE A 37 -15.39 -18.15 0.49
C PHE A 37 -16.70 -18.96 0.59
N PRO A 38 -17.88 -18.32 0.57
CA PRO A 38 -19.11 -19.02 0.96
C PRO A 38 -19.64 -20.05 -0.05
N PHE A 39 -19.03 -20.17 -1.23
CA PHE A 39 -19.32 -21.23 -2.20
C PHE A 39 -18.41 -22.46 -2.03
N GLU A 40 -17.38 -22.38 -1.19
CA GLU A 40 -16.51 -23.51 -0.89
C GLU A 40 -17.09 -24.39 0.22
N ASN A 41 -16.51 -25.58 0.35
CA ASN A 41 -16.84 -26.49 1.45
C ASN A 41 -16.47 -25.84 2.79
N LYS A 42 -17.37 -25.98 3.76
CA LYS A 42 -17.09 -25.59 5.14
C LYS A 42 -15.85 -26.33 5.64
N CYS A 43 -14.99 -25.62 6.38
CA CYS A 43 -13.83 -26.20 7.04
C CYS A 43 -13.74 -25.71 8.48
N ASP A 44 -13.16 -26.55 9.33
CA ASP A 44 -12.97 -26.28 10.77
C ASP A 44 -11.68 -25.53 11.08
N SER A 45 -11.08 -24.90 10.07
CA SER A 45 -9.89 -24.08 10.18
C SER A 45 -10.07 -22.78 9.38
N PRO A 46 -9.35 -21.72 9.72
CA PRO A 46 -9.25 -20.55 8.85
C PRO A 46 -8.71 -20.90 7.47
N VAL A 47 -8.94 -20.02 6.49
CA VAL A 47 -8.46 -20.18 5.11
C VAL A 47 -7.82 -18.89 4.64
N VAL A 48 -6.62 -19.01 4.07
CA VAL A 48 -5.91 -17.94 3.40
C VAL A 48 -5.65 -18.39 1.98
N TYR A 49 -5.83 -17.47 1.04
CA TYR A 49 -5.62 -17.74 -0.38
C TYR A 49 -4.33 -17.12 -0.86
N TYR A 50 -3.72 -17.68 -1.90
CA TYR A 50 -2.53 -17.10 -2.53
C TYR A 50 -2.69 -16.97 -4.05
N GLN A 51 -1.98 -15.99 -4.61
CA GLN A 51 -1.79 -15.78 -6.05
C GLN A 51 -0.35 -15.31 -6.29
N VAL A 52 0.40 -16.01 -7.14
CA VAL A 52 1.64 -15.46 -7.69
C VAL A 52 1.24 -14.56 -8.85
N THR A 53 1.57 -13.28 -8.79
CA THR A 53 1.09 -12.29 -9.76
C THR A 53 2.16 -11.96 -10.79
N ASP A 54 3.40 -11.78 -10.34
CA ASP A 54 4.50 -11.30 -11.18
C ASP A 54 5.78 -12.09 -10.95
N LEU A 55 6.51 -12.33 -12.03
CA LEU A 55 7.87 -12.88 -12.01
C LEU A 55 8.80 -11.94 -12.77
N LEU A 56 9.91 -11.58 -12.14
CA LEU A 56 11.05 -10.97 -12.81
C LEU A 56 12.03 -12.07 -13.21
N THR A 57 12.47 -12.08 -14.46
CA THR A 57 13.32 -13.13 -15.02
C THR A 57 14.63 -12.60 -15.55
N VAL A 58 15.64 -13.46 -15.58
CA VAL A 58 16.90 -13.20 -16.28
C VAL A 58 16.65 -12.95 -17.77
N ASP A 59 17.46 -12.10 -18.40
CA ASP A 59 17.46 -11.89 -19.85
C ASP A 59 18.11 -13.08 -20.60
N ASP A 60 17.41 -14.22 -20.58
CA ASP A 60 17.73 -15.40 -21.37
C ASP A 60 16.53 -15.76 -22.26
N PRO A 61 16.67 -15.71 -23.60
CA PRO A 61 15.61 -16.12 -24.54
C PRO A 61 15.13 -17.57 -24.37
N LYS A 62 15.87 -18.41 -23.63
CA LYS A 62 15.53 -19.81 -23.32
C LYS A 62 14.97 -20.00 -21.91
N ALA A 63 14.83 -18.93 -21.13
CA ALA A 63 14.25 -18.97 -19.80
C ALA A 63 12.84 -19.58 -19.84
N THR A 64 12.60 -20.54 -18.95
CA THR A 64 11.29 -21.16 -18.73
C THR A 64 10.93 -21.03 -17.26
N PRO A 65 10.67 -19.78 -16.79
CA PRO A 65 10.51 -19.47 -15.37
C PRO A 65 9.28 -20.15 -14.75
N PHE A 66 8.27 -20.47 -15.56
CA PHE A 66 7.00 -20.97 -15.09
C PHE A 66 6.45 -22.07 -16.01
N VAL A 67 6.07 -23.20 -15.41
CA VAL A 67 5.37 -24.30 -16.07
C VAL A 67 4.04 -24.51 -15.37
N LYS A 68 2.95 -24.15 -16.06
CA LYS A 68 1.58 -24.27 -15.54
C LYS A 68 1.13 -25.72 -15.52
N ASP A 69 0.59 -26.15 -14.39
CA ASP A 69 -0.22 -27.36 -14.29
C ASP A 69 -1.70 -26.96 -14.50
N PHE A 70 -2.32 -27.51 -15.54
CA PHE A 70 -3.70 -27.19 -15.93
C PHE A 70 -4.74 -27.96 -15.09
N ALA A 71 -4.34 -29.01 -14.39
CA ALA A 71 -5.23 -29.78 -13.52
C ALA A 71 -5.27 -29.20 -12.10
N ASP A 72 -4.13 -28.74 -11.60
CA ASP A 72 -4.01 -28.12 -10.28
C ASP A 72 -2.96 -27.01 -10.30
N PHE A 73 -3.42 -25.76 -10.27
CA PHE A 73 -2.53 -24.60 -10.30
C PHE A 73 -1.49 -24.62 -9.17
N GLY A 74 -1.80 -25.20 -8.00
CA GLY A 74 -0.87 -25.33 -6.90
C GLY A 74 0.36 -26.20 -7.21
N ASN A 75 0.21 -27.18 -8.11
CA ASN A 75 1.29 -28.03 -8.59
C ASN A 75 2.12 -27.41 -9.74
N SER A 76 1.72 -26.23 -10.23
CA SER A 76 2.54 -25.50 -11.20
C SER A 76 3.93 -25.24 -10.65
N VAL A 77 4.93 -25.25 -11.52
CA VAL A 77 6.34 -25.23 -11.14
C VAL A 77 6.98 -23.90 -11.51
N LEU A 78 7.64 -23.29 -10.52
CA LEU A 78 8.55 -22.17 -10.68
C LEU A 78 9.98 -22.68 -10.83
N ASN A 79 10.62 -22.29 -11.93
CA ASN A 79 12.04 -22.56 -12.17
C ASN A 79 12.88 -21.41 -11.61
N LEU A 80 13.33 -21.57 -10.36
CA LEU A 80 14.11 -20.55 -9.65
C LEU A 80 15.44 -20.18 -10.33
N LYS A 81 15.93 -21.00 -11.27
CA LYS A 81 17.12 -20.69 -12.07
C LYS A 81 16.91 -19.50 -13.00
N ASP A 82 15.67 -19.33 -13.46
CA ASP A 82 15.31 -18.35 -14.48
C ASP A 82 14.53 -17.16 -13.87
N ILE A 83 14.39 -17.13 -12.54
CA ILE A 83 13.64 -16.12 -11.79
C ILE A 83 14.62 -15.33 -10.93
N THR A 84 14.58 -14.00 -11.04
CA THR A 84 15.30 -13.07 -10.18
C THR A 84 14.43 -12.63 -9.01
N ALA A 85 13.12 -12.44 -9.22
CA ALA A 85 12.23 -11.96 -8.17
C ALA A 85 10.77 -12.39 -8.36
N ILE A 86 10.01 -12.43 -7.25
CA ILE A 86 8.66 -13.00 -7.20
C ILE A 86 7.73 -12.07 -6.41
N TYR A 87 6.54 -11.84 -6.97
CA TYR A 87 5.40 -11.26 -6.25
C TYR A 87 4.37 -12.33 -5.90
N ILE A 88 3.94 -12.33 -4.64
CA ILE A 88 2.85 -13.20 -4.17
C ILE A 88 1.88 -12.42 -3.29
N CYS A 89 0.59 -12.52 -3.59
CA CYS A 89 -0.49 -11.93 -2.82
C CYS A 89 -1.14 -12.99 -1.95
N TYR A 90 -1.28 -12.71 -0.65
CA TYR A 90 -2.13 -13.47 0.26
C TYR A 90 -3.45 -12.75 0.45
N THR A 91 -4.55 -13.44 0.12
CA THR A 91 -5.90 -12.92 0.22
C THR A 91 -6.62 -13.58 1.39
N HIS A 92 -7.33 -12.77 2.17
CA HIS A 92 -8.07 -13.22 3.33
C HIS A 92 -9.49 -12.66 3.26
N PHE A 93 -10.47 -13.51 3.57
CA PHE A 93 -11.90 -13.23 3.39
C PHE A 93 -12.63 -13.25 4.74
N TYR A 94 -13.57 -12.33 4.90
CA TYR A 94 -14.42 -12.18 6.07
C TYR A 94 -15.90 -12.15 5.65
N ASN A 95 -16.75 -12.68 6.50
CA ASN A 95 -18.18 -12.84 6.21
C ASN A 95 -18.96 -11.54 6.34
N TYR A 96 -18.39 -10.50 6.93
CA TYR A 96 -18.88 -9.12 6.93
C TYR A 96 -17.82 -8.18 7.48
N GLU A 97 -17.94 -6.89 7.20
CA GLU A 97 -17.22 -5.85 7.95
C GLU A 97 -18.18 -5.05 8.84
N SER A 98 -17.66 -4.49 9.93
CA SER A 98 -18.40 -3.67 10.90
C SER A 98 -17.87 -2.23 10.95
N GLY A 99 -18.74 -1.30 11.32
CA GLY A 99 -18.45 0.14 11.32
C GLY A 99 -19.10 0.88 10.14
N LEU A 100 -18.66 2.12 9.89
CA LEU A 100 -19.26 2.95 8.85
C LEU A 100 -19.00 2.38 7.45
N GLY A 101 -20.04 2.28 6.63
CA GLY A 101 -19.92 1.77 5.27
C GLY A 101 -19.89 0.24 5.18
N SER A 102 -20.28 -0.47 6.24
CA SER A 102 -20.28 -1.94 6.33
C SER A 102 -20.82 -2.67 5.09
N HIS A 103 -20.03 -3.60 4.58
CA HIS A 103 -20.38 -4.56 3.54
C HIS A 103 -20.56 -5.98 4.09
N LYS A 104 -21.32 -6.78 3.32
CA LYS A 104 -21.59 -8.20 3.62
C LYS A 104 -20.41 -9.11 3.27
N TYR A 105 -19.53 -8.71 2.39
CA TYR A 105 -18.37 -9.50 1.99
C TYR A 105 -17.20 -8.56 2.06
N ASP A 106 -16.12 -9.03 2.66
CA ASP A 106 -14.94 -8.25 2.86
C ASP A 106 -13.73 -9.11 2.54
N THR A 107 -13.07 -8.78 1.43
CA THR A 107 -11.85 -9.44 1.00
C THR A 107 -10.71 -8.44 1.14
N GLU A 108 -9.61 -8.90 1.71
CA GLU A 108 -8.44 -8.08 2.00
C GLU A 108 -7.16 -8.80 1.57
N GLN A 109 -6.07 -8.05 1.37
CA GLN A 109 -4.84 -8.59 0.80
C GLN A 109 -3.57 -8.08 1.48
N ALA A 110 -2.55 -8.94 1.51
CA ALA A 110 -1.17 -8.56 1.78
C ALA A 110 -0.28 -9.10 0.65
N GLN A 111 0.45 -8.21 0.00
CA GLN A 111 1.34 -8.54 -1.11
C GLN A 111 2.78 -8.57 -0.64
N PHE A 112 3.51 -9.61 -1.02
CA PHE A 112 4.89 -9.84 -0.65
C PHE A 112 5.79 -9.90 -1.88
N GLN A 113 6.96 -9.29 -1.75
CA GLN A 113 8.01 -9.29 -2.75
C GLN A 113 9.21 -10.06 -2.23
N PHE A 114 9.72 -10.95 -3.07
CA PHE A 114 10.86 -11.80 -2.75
C PHE A 114 11.92 -11.71 -3.84
N LEU A 115 13.19 -11.68 -3.44
CA LEU A 115 14.35 -11.84 -4.32
C LEU A 115 14.82 -13.30 -4.30
N VAL A 116 15.14 -13.84 -5.46
CA VAL A 116 15.73 -15.17 -5.62
C VAL A 116 17.22 -14.99 -5.91
N ASN A 117 18.06 -15.41 -4.98
CA ASN A 117 19.51 -15.45 -5.17
C ASN A 117 19.97 -16.86 -5.48
N ARG A 118 20.82 -16.99 -6.50
CA ARG A 118 21.45 -18.23 -6.88
C ARG A 118 22.91 -18.23 -6.43
N SER A 119 23.28 -19.25 -5.70
CA SER A 119 24.67 -19.54 -5.32
C SER A 119 25.02 -20.96 -5.74
N LYS A 120 26.31 -21.30 -5.70
CA LYS A 120 26.76 -22.69 -5.83
C LYS A 120 27.35 -23.16 -4.52
N ASP A 121 27.02 -24.37 -4.12
CA ASP A 121 27.69 -25.00 -2.98
C ASP A 121 29.14 -25.40 -3.31
N SER A 122 29.85 -25.92 -2.31
CA SER A 122 31.23 -26.40 -2.47
C SER A 122 31.38 -27.58 -3.45
N LEU A 123 30.28 -28.25 -3.80
CA LEU A 123 30.23 -29.36 -4.75
C LEU A 123 29.77 -28.92 -6.15
N GLY A 124 29.47 -27.63 -6.34
CA GLY A 124 29.02 -27.04 -7.59
C GLY A 124 27.52 -27.20 -7.87
N ALA A 125 26.74 -27.70 -6.91
CA ALA A 125 25.28 -27.77 -7.01
C ALA A 125 24.66 -26.38 -6.84
N ASP A 126 23.59 -26.12 -7.58
CA ASP A 126 22.87 -24.85 -7.48
C ASP A 126 22.08 -24.80 -6.16
N ASN A 127 22.34 -23.76 -5.38
CA ASN A 127 21.60 -23.40 -4.18
C ASN A 127 20.79 -22.13 -4.43
N PHE A 128 19.53 -22.14 -4.02
CA PHE A 128 18.64 -21.01 -4.16
C PHE A 128 18.25 -20.49 -2.78
N ALA A 129 18.40 -19.18 -2.57
CA ALA A 129 17.91 -18.49 -1.39
C ALA A 129 16.79 -17.52 -1.82
N ILE A 130 15.73 -17.47 -1.04
CA ILE A 130 14.58 -16.58 -1.26
C ILE A 130 14.59 -15.56 -0.12
N TYR A 131 14.86 -14.30 -0.45
CA TYR A 131 14.91 -13.21 0.51
C TYR A 131 13.62 -12.42 0.47
N PHE A 132 13.01 -12.23 1.64
CA PHE A 132 11.94 -11.26 1.80
C PHE A 132 12.51 -9.85 1.63
N ILE A 133 11.85 -9.01 0.82
CA ILE A 133 12.32 -7.65 0.53
C ILE A 133 11.29 -6.62 0.97
N ARG A 134 10.01 -6.88 0.72
CA ARG A 134 8.96 -5.91 0.95
C ARG A 134 7.62 -6.59 1.14
N VAL A 135 6.81 -5.99 2.00
CA VAL A 135 5.38 -6.30 2.12
C VAL A 135 4.57 -5.01 1.95
N THR A 136 3.48 -5.15 1.21
CA THR A 136 2.44 -4.14 1.05
C THR A 136 1.16 -4.72 1.64
N ALA A 137 0.87 -4.38 2.90
CA ALA A 137 -0.38 -4.73 3.54
C ALA A 137 -1.45 -3.74 3.03
N LYS A 138 -2.37 -4.25 2.20
CA LYS A 138 -3.36 -3.43 1.50
C LYS A 138 -4.39 -2.94 2.51
N ALA A 139 -4.80 -1.68 2.36
CA ALA A 139 -5.84 -1.09 3.21
C ALA A 139 -6.96 -0.51 2.36
N HIS A 140 -8.19 -1.01 2.55
CA HIS A 140 -9.42 -0.43 1.99
C HIS A 140 -9.38 -0.19 0.47
N ALA A 141 -8.70 -1.07 -0.27
CA ALA A 141 -8.54 -1.08 -1.73
C ALA A 141 -7.93 0.20 -2.35
N LEU A 142 -7.17 0.98 -1.59
CA LEU A 142 -6.55 2.23 -2.09
C LEU A 142 -5.05 2.21 -1.84
N ALA A 143 -4.29 2.17 -2.94
CA ALA A 143 -2.85 2.01 -2.92
C ALA A 143 -2.08 3.07 -2.10
N TRP A 144 -2.71 4.18 -1.68
CA TRP A 144 -2.09 5.21 -0.82
C TRP A 144 -2.28 4.97 0.68
N TYR A 145 -3.26 4.16 1.04
CA TYR A 145 -3.51 3.73 2.41
C TYR A 145 -2.73 2.45 2.75
N ASP A 146 -2.14 1.80 1.76
CA ASP A 146 -1.31 0.62 1.97
C ASP A 146 -0.20 0.89 2.98
N ASN A 147 -0.12 -0.01 3.95
CA ASN A 147 0.94 -0.08 4.94
C ASN A 147 2.09 -0.87 4.35
N ILE A 148 3.21 -0.18 4.12
CA ILE A 148 4.35 -0.75 3.43
C ILE A 148 5.53 -0.82 4.38
N TYR A 149 6.09 -2.02 4.46
CA TYR A 149 7.38 -2.28 5.08
C TYR A 149 8.36 -2.77 4.00
N GLU A 150 9.49 -2.10 3.91
CA GLU A 150 10.60 -2.42 3.01
C GLU A 150 11.85 -2.67 3.83
N ILE A 151 12.60 -3.75 3.55
CA ILE A 151 13.80 -4.03 4.33
C ILE A 151 14.85 -2.92 4.15
N ASP A 152 15.57 -2.60 5.21
CA ASP A 152 16.80 -1.85 5.12
C ASP A 152 17.91 -2.76 4.55
N THR A 153 18.25 -2.53 3.28
CA THR A 153 19.27 -3.31 2.58
C THR A 153 20.68 -3.08 3.15
N ASP A 154 20.90 -2.01 3.91
CA ASP A 154 22.18 -1.75 4.59
C ASP A 154 22.32 -2.57 5.88
N ASN A 155 21.22 -3.12 6.42
CA ASN A 155 21.20 -3.96 7.61
C ASN A 155 20.18 -5.12 7.55
N PRO A 156 20.33 -6.05 6.59
CA PRO A 156 19.30 -7.05 6.28
C PRO A 156 19.13 -8.14 7.35
N ASP A 157 20.15 -8.40 8.18
CA ASP A 157 20.21 -9.57 9.06
C ASP A 157 19.07 -9.62 10.11
N TYR A 158 18.47 -8.48 10.44
CA TYR A 158 17.39 -8.37 11.44
C TYR A 158 16.00 -8.29 10.82
N GLU A 159 15.88 -8.11 9.50
CA GLU A 159 14.63 -7.71 8.84
C GLU A 159 14.05 -8.76 7.88
N ILE A 160 14.76 -9.88 7.67
CA ILE A 160 14.40 -10.95 6.72
C ILE A 160 13.68 -12.14 7.36
N SER A 161 13.25 -12.03 8.62
CA SER A 161 12.70 -13.18 9.36
C SER A 161 11.29 -13.55 8.91
N LEU A 162 11.13 -14.80 8.45
CA LEU A 162 9.83 -15.39 8.13
C LEU A 162 9.32 -16.34 9.24
N PRO A 163 8.01 -16.66 9.27
CA PRO A 163 6.94 -15.95 8.57
C PRO A 163 6.80 -14.51 9.07
N PHE A 164 6.51 -13.59 8.15
CA PHE A 164 6.24 -12.18 8.47
C PHE A 164 4.87 -12.05 9.15
N ASN A 165 4.63 -10.94 9.88
CA ASN A 165 3.41 -10.78 10.66
C ASN A 165 2.55 -9.65 10.10
N ILE A 166 1.25 -9.91 10.00
CA ILE A 166 0.24 -8.98 9.54
C ILE A 166 -0.77 -8.78 10.68
N SER A 167 -0.90 -7.55 11.13
CA SER A 167 -1.98 -7.11 12.00
C SER A 167 -3.23 -6.82 11.17
N VAL A 168 -4.39 -7.29 11.65
CA VAL A 168 -5.68 -7.07 11.00
C VAL A 168 -6.50 -6.05 11.80
N GLU A 169 -7.07 -5.06 11.12
CA GLU A 169 -7.94 -4.04 11.72
C GLU A 169 -9.21 -4.64 12.30
N GLU A 170 -9.59 -4.23 13.53
CA GLU A 170 -10.84 -4.68 14.13
C GLU A 170 -12.06 -4.26 13.30
N GLY A 171 -12.82 -5.26 12.86
CA GLY A 171 -14.10 -5.14 12.20
C GLY A 171 -14.03 -4.69 10.75
N LYS A 172 -12.99 -3.96 10.36
CA LYS A 172 -12.77 -3.43 9.00
C LYS A 172 -11.74 -4.22 8.19
N HIS A 173 -10.96 -5.05 8.88
CA HIS A 173 -10.03 -6.04 8.34
C HIS A 173 -8.92 -5.58 7.38
N ALA A 174 -8.78 -4.28 7.13
CA ALA A 174 -7.59 -3.76 6.46
C ALA A 174 -6.31 -4.21 7.18
N SER A 175 -5.26 -4.41 6.38
CA SER A 175 -4.04 -5.06 6.85
C SER A 175 -2.97 -4.05 7.19
N CYS A 176 -2.23 -4.28 8.27
CA CYS A 176 -1.01 -3.56 8.62
C CYS A 176 0.13 -4.54 8.90
N THR A 177 1.35 -4.08 8.70
CA THR A 177 2.57 -4.86 8.94
C THR A 177 2.93 -4.83 10.43
N ASP A 178 3.59 -5.90 10.89
CA ASP A 178 4.19 -6.02 12.22
C ASP A 178 5.54 -6.72 12.03
N MET A 179 6.62 -5.94 12.08
CA MET A 179 7.95 -6.40 11.69
C MET A 179 8.54 -7.34 12.75
N ASN A 180 8.42 -6.98 14.03
CA ASN A 180 9.05 -7.71 15.13
C ASN A 180 8.11 -8.75 15.79
N ALA A 181 6.86 -8.83 15.34
CA ALA A 181 5.87 -9.78 15.85
C ALA A 181 5.51 -9.57 17.33
N ASP A 182 5.56 -8.34 17.83
CA ASP A 182 5.27 -8.03 19.23
C ASP A 182 3.78 -7.70 19.49
N GLY A 183 2.99 -7.54 18.41
CA GLY A 183 1.56 -7.23 18.46
C GLY A 183 1.23 -5.77 18.83
N TYR A 184 2.25 -4.92 18.94
CA TYR A 184 2.14 -3.46 19.01
C TYR A 184 2.42 -2.86 17.64
N TYR A 185 1.87 -1.68 17.39
CA TYR A 185 2.20 -0.92 16.20
C TYR A 185 3.11 0.26 16.55
N THR A 186 4.25 0.29 15.88
CA THR A 186 5.31 1.27 16.02
C THR A 186 5.53 1.98 14.68
N PRO A 187 5.06 3.23 14.52
CA PRO A 187 5.28 4.00 13.30
C PRO A 187 6.77 4.15 12.97
N GLY A 188 7.14 3.96 11.71
CA GLY A 188 8.53 4.05 11.23
C GLY A 188 9.33 2.77 11.43
N TYR A 189 8.81 1.84 12.23
CA TYR A 189 9.39 0.52 12.43
C TYR A 189 8.56 -0.54 11.73
N ASP A 190 7.27 -0.66 12.05
CA ASP A 190 6.41 -1.65 11.41
C ASP A 190 5.98 -1.23 10.01
N VAL A 191 5.83 0.08 9.78
CA VAL A 191 5.60 0.71 8.47
C VAL A 191 6.65 1.79 8.30
N ASN A 192 7.51 1.68 7.29
CA ASN A 192 8.66 2.56 7.11
C ASN A 192 8.67 3.35 5.79
N VAL A 193 7.71 3.12 4.89
CA VAL A 193 7.59 3.89 3.63
C VAL A 193 6.55 5.01 3.74
N ARG A 194 5.42 4.77 4.41
CA ARG A 194 4.31 5.74 4.55
C ARG A 194 3.89 5.91 6.00
N ILE A 195 4.85 6.34 6.82
CA ILE A 195 4.80 6.34 8.29
C ILE A 195 3.64 7.19 8.86
N ASN A 196 3.22 8.22 8.14
CA ASN A 196 2.35 9.29 8.66
C ASN A 196 0.88 8.89 8.85
N ASP A 197 0.46 7.72 8.36
CA ASP A 197 -0.92 7.25 8.51
C ASP A 197 -1.06 5.73 8.38
N ALA A 198 -1.29 5.04 9.51
CA ALA A 198 -1.51 3.59 9.57
C ALA A 198 -2.99 3.26 9.36
N TRP A 199 -3.42 3.23 8.10
CA TRP A 199 -4.78 2.82 7.73
C TRP A 199 -4.89 1.31 7.78
N GLY A 200 -5.83 0.72 8.53
CA GLY A 200 -5.86 -0.74 8.74
C GLY A 200 -5.35 -1.21 10.09
N LEU A 201 -5.29 -0.30 11.06
CA LEU A 201 -5.07 -0.61 12.48
C LEU A 201 -5.89 0.30 13.40
N ARG A 202 -6.86 1.05 12.86
CA ARG A 202 -7.68 2.00 13.61
C ARG A 202 -8.91 1.27 14.14
N ASP A 203 -8.73 0.46 15.16
CA ASP A 203 -9.80 -0.31 15.84
C ASP A 203 -10.92 0.58 16.41
N VAL A 204 -10.65 1.88 16.60
CA VAL A 204 -11.64 2.87 17.01
C VAL A 204 -12.67 3.21 15.93
N ILE A 205 -12.46 2.84 14.66
CA ILE A 205 -13.41 3.13 13.56
C ILE A 205 -14.80 2.54 13.84
N ARG A 206 -14.86 1.38 14.48
CA ARG A 206 -16.11 0.76 14.93
C ARG A 206 -16.91 1.63 15.90
N SER A 207 -16.23 2.44 16.72
CA SER A 207 -16.87 3.35 17.70
C SER A 207 -17.44 4.62 17.08
N GLY A 208 -17.37 4.79 15.75
CA GLY A 208 -17.89 5.97 15.03
C GLY A 208 -16.92 7.15 14.98
N ASN A 209 -15.71 6.99 15.53
CA ASN A 209 -14.63 7.98 15.46
C ASN A 209 -13.91 7.93 14.09
N LEU A 210 -14.67 8.09 13.00
CA LEU A 210 -14.15 8.03 11.63
C LEU A 210 -13.27 9.24 11.25
N PHE A 211 -13.43 10.35 11.96
CA PHE A 211 -12.89 11.65 11.59
C PHE A 211 -11.78 12.12 12.53
N SER A 212 -10.91 11.21 12.97
CA SER A 212 -9.67 11.60 13.66
C SER A 212 -8.57 11.88 12.64
N SER A 213 -7.69 12.82 12.97
CA SER A 213 -6.51 13.19 12.18
C SER A 213 -5.47 12.06 12.14
N ALA A 214 -4.17 12.38 12.14
CA ALA A 214 -3.06 11.43 12.19
C ALA A 214 -3.34 10.21 13.09
N PHE A 215 -2.86 9.03 12.68
CA PHE A 215 -2.86 7.85 13.54
C PHE A 215 -2.29 8.20 14.92
N GLN A 216 -2.92 7.67 15.97
CA GLN A 216 -2.45 7.78 17.35
C GLN A 216 -2.41 6.38 17.94
N SER A 217 -1.44 6.08 18.79
CA SER A 217 -1.25 4.73 19.35
C SER A 217 -2.50 4.17 20.05
N TYR A 218 -3.33 5.02 20.67
CA TYR A 218 -4.59 4.57 21.30
C TYR A 218 -5.64 4.08 20.30
N MET A 219 -5.48 4.35 19.00
CA MET A 219 -6.39 3.89 17.95
C MET A 219 -6.22 2.41 17.64
N ALA A 220 -5.04 1.84 17.91
CA ALA A 220 -4.74 0.43 17.77
C ALA A 220 -4.75 -0.25 19.14
N LYS A 221 -5.51 -1.34 19.26
CA LYS A 221 -5.45 -2.24 20.41
C LYS A 221 -4.23 -3.15 20.29
N ILE A 222 -3.78 -3.69 21.41
CA ILE A 222 -2.66 -4.63 21.44
C ILE A 222 -3.15 -5.99 20.95
N ARG A 223 -2.48 -6.58 19.97
CA ARG A 223 -2.73 -7.96 19.57
C ARG A 223 -1.91 -8.88 20.46
N THR A 224 -2.53 -9.96 20.94
CA THR A 224 -1.87 -10.87 21.90
C THR A 224 -1.71 -12.28 21.32
N PRO A 225 -0.71 -13.06 21.77
CA PRO A 225 -0.37 -14.34 21.15
C PRO A 225 -1.53 -15.34 20.95
N PRO A 226 -2.55 -15.45 21.82
CA PRO A 226 -3.69 -16.32 21.60
C PRO A 226 -4.54 -15.98 20.37
N PHE A 227 -4.43 -14.75 19.86
CA PHE A 227 -5.22 -14.26 18.71
C PHE A 227 -4.45 -14.35 17.38
N ARG A 228 -3.35 -15.12 17.37
CA ARG A 228 -2.61 -15.42 16.15
C ARG A 228 -3.22 -16.59 15.40
N VAL A 229 -3.17 -16.49 14.08
CA VAL A 229 -3.42 -17.59 13.15
C VAL A 229 -2.17 -17.82 12.31
N LEU A 230 -1.62 -19.03 12.41
CA LEU A 230 -0.32 -19.37 11.84
C LEU A 230 -0.42 -20.02 10.46
N PRO A 231 0.61 -19.86 9.62
CA PRO A 231 0.73 -20.55 8.35
C PRO A 231 0.93 -22.06 8.51
N PRO A 232 0.53 -22.87 7.51
CA PRO A 232 0.85 -24.29 7.46
C PRO A 232 2.30 -24.47 6.96
N LEU A 233 3.29 -24.23 7.84
CA LEU A 233 4.70 -24.35 7.45
C LEU A 233 5.06 -25.79 7.01
N PRO A 234 5.81 -25.95 5.90
CA PRO A 234 6.29 -27.24 5.44
C PRO A 234 7.11 -27.99 6.50
N ASP A 235 7.08 -29.33 6.49
CA ASP A 235 7.77 -30.16 7.49
C ASP A 235 9.30 -29.98 7.47
N ASP A 236 9.85 -29.66 6.30
CA ASP A 236 11.26 -29.37 6.07
C ASP A 236 11.64 -27.90 6.34
N SER A 237 10.68 -27.06 6.73
CA SER A 237 10.96 -25.66 7.05
C SER A 237 11.70 -25.52 8.39
N PRO A 238 12.90 -24.90 8.41
CA PRO A 238 13.63 -24.66 9.66
C PRO A 238 12.85 -23.72 10.61
N LEU A 239 12.00 -22.88 10.03
CA LEU A 239 11.14 -21.93 10.75
C LEU A 239 10.00 -22.61 11.49
N LYS A 240 9.71 -23.88 11.21
CA LYS A 240 8.65 -24.64 11.88
C LYS A 240 9.01 -24.94 13.34
N SER A 241 10.29 -25.18 13.60
CA SER A 241 10.81 -25.61 14.91
C SER A 241 10.43 -24.67 16.06
N LYS A 242 10.44 -23.34 15.82
CA LYS A 242 10.08 -22.32 16.84
C LYS A 242 8.64 -22.39 17.33
N TYR A 243 7.76 -23.06 16.59
CA TYR A 243 6.34 -23.19 16.93
C TYR A 243 5.95 -24.60 17.38
N ILE A 244 6.90 -25.54 17.44
CA ILE A 244 6.64 -26.89 17.91
C ILE A 244 6.73 -26.91 19.44
N VAL A 245 5.66 -27.36 20.09
CA VAL A 245 5.63 -27.62 21.53
C VAL A 245 5.17 -29.07 21.70
N ASP A 246 5.95 -29.86 22.44
CA ASP A 246 5.70 -31.29 22.68
C ASP A 246 5.46 -32.10 21.39
N GLY A 247 6.18 -31.76 20.32
CA GLY A 247 6.09 -32.44 19.03
C GLY A 247 4.87 -32.05 18.18
N VAL A 248 4.02 -31.16 18.67
CA VAL A 248 2.85 -30.64 17.93
C VAL A 248 3.16 -29.25 17.41
N TYR A 249 2.91 -29.01 16.13
CA TYR A 249 3.04 -27.68 15.54
C TYR A 249 1.91 -26.78 16.03
N SER A 250 2.26 -25.66 16.66
CA SER A 250 1.35 -24.60 17.08
C SER A 250 0.13 -25.13 17.89
N PRO A 251 0.33 -25.82 19.02
CA PRO A 251 -0.78 -26.49 19.72
C PRO A 251 -1.74 -25.51 20.40
N ASP A 252 -1.41 -24.24 20.52
CA ASP A 252 -2.27 -23.25 21.19
C ASP A 252 -2.97 -22.30 20.22
N ASN A 253 -2.57 -22.29 18.95
CA ASN A 253 -3.08 -21.37 17.95
C ASN A 253 -3.72 -22.10 16.77
N ALA A 254 -4.66 -21.43 16.10
CA ALA A 254 -5.21 -21.93 14.85
C ALA A 254 -4.14 -21.90 13.75
N VAL A 255 -4.16 -22.93 12.91
CA VAL A 255 -3.35 -23.00 11.68
C VAL A 255 -4.31 -22.93 10.51
N TYR A 256 -4.09 -22.00 9.58
CA TYR A 256 -4.96 -21.86 8.43
C TYR A 256 -4.63 -22.87 7.34
N GLN A 257 -5.62 -23.15 6.49
CA GLN A 257 -5.39 -23.81 5.21
C GLN A 257 -4.98 -22.79 4.17
N LEU A 258 -3.97 -23.13 3.39
CA LEU A 258 -3.48 -22.29 2.30
C LEU A 258 -4.00 -22.84 0.97
N ARG A 259 -4.67 -22.02 0.15
CA ARG A 259 -5.31 -22.44 -1.10
C ARG A 259 -5.03 -21.47 -2.26
N PRO A 260 -5.02 -21.91 -3.53
CA PRO A 260 -5.08 -20.97 -4.65
C PRO A 260 -6.36 -20.12 -4.59
N MET A 261 -6.26 -18.83 -4.92
CA MET A 261 -7.44 -17.96 -4.99
C MET A 261 -8.45 -18.47 -6.03
N PRO A 262 -9.72 -18.70 -5.66
CA PRO A 262 -10.73 -19.15 -6.61
C PRO A 262 -11.17 -18.02 -7.56
N SER A 263 -11.56 -18.40 -8.78
CA SER A 263 -12.13 -17.45 -9.76
C SER A 263 -13.42 -16.79 -9.22
N PRO A 264 -13.58 -15.46 -9.40
CA PRO A 264 -14.81 -14.72 -9.10
C PRO A 264 -16.06 -15.27 -9.81
N ASP A 265 -15.91 -16.05 -10.88
CA ASP A 265 -17.02 -16.70 -11.58
C ASP A 265 -17.73 -17.78 -10.76
N LYS A 266 -17.09 -18.28 -9.71
CA LYS A 266 -17.71 -19.23 -8.76
C LYS A 266 -18.68 -18.54 -7.78
N ALA A 267 -18.66 -17.22 -7.70
CA ALA A 267 -19.54 -16.48 -6.81
C ALA A 267 -21.02 -16.61 -7.22
N TYR A 268 -21.88 -16.98 -6.27
CA TYR A 268 -23.31 -17.17 -6.51
C TYR A 268 -24.12 -15.87 -6.56
N ASN A 269 -23.50 -14.72 -6.26
CA ASN A 269 -24.17 -13.42 -6.32
C ASN A 269 -23.21 -12.31 -6.79
N HIS A 270 -23.80 -11.22 -7.27
CA HIS A 270 -23.07 -10.10 -7.85
C HIS A 270 -22.20 -9.33 -6.84
N LEU A 271 -22.59 -9.28 -5.55
CA LEU A 271 -21.82 -8.56 -4.52
C LEU A 271 -20.51 -9.28 -4.24
N LEU A 272 -20.57 -10.60 -4.02
CA LEU A 272 -19.40 -11.43 -3.80
C LEU A 272 -18.50 -11.45 -5.05
N LYS A 273 -19.10 -11.55 -6.25
CA LYS A 273 -18.33 -11.49 -7.50
C LYS A 273 -17.58 -10.17 -7.61
N LYS A 274 -18.26 -9.04 -7.33
CA LYS A 274 -17.65 -7.71 -7.38
C LYS A 274 -16.50 -7.59 -6.39
N ASP A 275 -16.71 -8.01 -5.15
CA ASP A 275 -15.70 -8.02 -4.08
C ASP A 275 -14.45 -8.81 -4.52
N MET A 276 -14.62 -10.08 -4.90
CA MET A 276 -13.51 -10.91 -5.37
C MET A 276 -12.78 -10.36 -6.60
N THR A 277 -13.51 -9.72 -7.54
CA THR A 277 -12.92 -9.24 -8.80
C THR A 277 -11.85 -8.17 -8.55
N SER A 278 -12.00 -7.35 -7.51
CA SER A 278 -11.01 -6.32 -7.16
C SER A 278 -9.68 -6.90 -6.67
N TYR A 279 -9.66 -8.17 -6.28
CA TYR A 279 -8.51 -8.85 -5.66
C TYR A 279 -8.01 -10.05 -6.48
N TYR A 280 -8.68 -10.38 -7.59
CA TYR A 280 -8.35 -11.54 -8.41
C TYR A 280 -7.48 -11.13 -9.60
N TYR A 281 -6.26 -11.67 -9.65
CA TYR A 281 -5.30 -11.42 -10.73
C TYR A 281 -5.38 -12.48 -11.84
N GLY A 282 -6.14 -13.55 -11.63
CA GLY A 282 -6.22 -14.66 -12.58
C GLY A 282 -5.17 -15.74 -12.33
N GLU A 283 -5.24 -16.80 -13.14
CA GLU A 283 -4.18 -17.82 -13.23
C GLU A 283 -3.08 -17.41 -14.24
N LYS A 284 -3.05 -16.13 -14.62
CA LYS A 284 -2.03 -15.55 -15.49
C LYS A 284 -0.99 -14.90 -14.59
N ILE A 285 0.26 -15.29 -14.78
CA ILE A 285 1.42 -14.68 -14.14
C ILE A 285 2.03 -13.74 -15.15
N ASP A 286 2.19 -12.48 -14.79
CA ASP A 286 2.88 -11.50 -15.62
C ASP A 286 4.40 -11.72 -15.49
N ILE A 287 5.05 -11.96 -16.62
CA ILE A 287 6.48 -12.28 -16.69
C ILE A 287 7.18 -11.09 -17.32
N THR A 288 8.04 -10.44 -16.55
CA THR A 288 8.86 -9.31 -16.97
C THR A 288 10.31 -9.74 -17.08
N THR A 289 10.96 -9.42 -18.20
CA THR A 289 12.37 -9.74 -18.41
C THR A 289 13.25 -8.57 -17.98
N GLU A 290 14.29 -8.88 -17.20
CA GLU A 290 15.28 -7.93 -16.68
C GLU A 290 16.21 -7.45 -17.82
N SER A 291 15.73 -6.51 -18.63
CA SER A 291 16.46 -6.00 -19.81
C SER A 291 17.42 -4.85 -19.48
N SER A 292 17.35 -4.28 -18.27
CA SER A 292 18.27 -3.24 -17.76
C SER A 292 18.16 -3.06 -16.24
N GLU A 293 19.14 -2.40 -15.60
CA GLU A 293 19.06 -1.97 -14.18
C GLU A 293 17.77 -1.17 -13.89
N ASP A 294 17.28 -0.39 -14.86
CA ASP A 294 16.02 0.35 -14.74
C ASP A 294 14.80 -0.57 -14.61
N SER A 295 14.81 -1.75 -15.21
CA SER A 295 13.70 -2.71 -15.10
C SER A 295 13.59 -3.29 -13.68
N PHE A 296 14.72 -3.52 -13.01
CA PHE A 296 14.77 -3.94 -11.61
C PHE A 296 14.33 -2.81 -10.67
N ILE A 297 14.82 -1.57 -10.88
CA ILE A 297 14.41 -0.40 -10.08
C ILE A 297 12.92 -0.12 -10.27
N ASN A 298 12.41 -0.15 -11.50
CA ASN A 298 10.97 0.03 -11.75
C ASN A 298 10.16 -1.10 -11.10
N TRP A 299 10.58 -2.36 -11.24
CA TRP A 299 9.94 -3.49 -10.56
C TRP A 299 9.93 -3.35 -9.03
N PHE A 300 10.98 -2.76 -8.45
CA PHE A 300 11.10 -2.48 -7.02
C PHE A 300 10.27 -1.26 -6.57
N THR A 301 10.03 -0.30 -7.49
CA THR A 301 9.38 1.00 -7.19
C THR A 301 7.95 1.15 -7.74
N ASP A 302 7.45 0.19 -8.52
CA ASP A 302 6.22 0.35 -9.29
C ASP A 302 4.93 0.38 -8.45
N GLU A 303 3.91 1.01 -9.05
CA GLU A 303 2.63 1.57 -8.53
C GLU A 303 2.64 3.06 -8.12
N ASN A 304 3.79 3.71 -7.88
CA ASN A 304 3.79 5.04 -7.24
C ASN A 304 4.04 6.26 -8.14
N ALA A 305 4.80 6.17 -9.24
CA ALA A 305 5.27 7.37 -9.94
C ALA A 305 4.15 8.14 -10.70
N ILE A 306 3.31 7.44 -11.47
CA ILE A 306 2.23 8.05 -12.26
C ILE A 306 1.09 8.56 -11.35
N ASN A 307 0.87 7.91 -10.21
CA ASN A 307 -0.08 8.37 -9.19
C ASN A 307 0.44 9.56 -8.37
N SER A 308 1.70 9.98 -8.52
CA SER A 308 2.28 11.08 -7.74
C SER A 308 2.10 12.47 -8.37
N PHE A 309 1.45 12.57 -9.54
CA PHE A 309 1.09 13.85 -10.14
C PHE A 309 -0.29 14.31 -9.68
N ALA A 310 -0.42 15.58 -9.34
CA ALA A 310 -1.70 16.23 -9.04
C ALA A 310 -1.92 17.42 -9.98
N PHE A 311 -3.11 17.49 -10.56
CA PHE A 311 -3.54 18.56 -11.45
C PHE A 311 -4.69 19.31 -10.83
N ALA A 312 -4.60 20.63 -10.77
CA ALA A 312 -5.66 21.45 -10.20
C ALA A 312 -5.93 22.71 -11.00
N TYR A 313 -7.17 23.14 -10.95
CA TYR A 313 -7.55 24.51 -11.24
C TYR A 313 -7.23 25.38 -10.03
N ARG A 314 -6.64 26.56 -10.25
CA ARG A 314 -6.37 27.57 -9.21
C ARG A 314 -7.05 28.87 -9.56
N SER A 315 -7.60 29.51 -8.54
CA SER A 315 -8.07 30.89 -8.57
C SER A 315 -7.37 31.69 -7.47
N ASP A 316 -6.61 32.69 -7.91
CA ASP A 316 -5.85 33.64 -7.09
C ASP A 316 -5.76 34.91 -7.94
N GLU A 317 -6.80 35.77 -7.82
CA GLU A 317 -7.15 36.91 -8.71
C GLU A 317 -7.51 36.57 -10.16
N SER A 318 -6.84 35.59 -10.75
CA SER A 318 -7.10 35.08 -12.09
C SER A 318 -7.18 33.55 -12.11
N ALA A 319 -7.82 33.01 -13.14
CA ALA A 319 -7.92 31.58 -13.38
C ALA A 319 -6.58 31.02 -13.86
N GLY A 320 -6.24 29.82 -13.41
CA GLY A 320 -4.99 29.16 -13.76
C GLY A 320 -5.02 27.65 -13.53
N ALA A 321 -3.92 27.00 -13.86
CA ALA A 321 -3.73 25.58 -13.56
C ALA A 321 -2.46 25.34 -12.76
N VAL A 322 -2.46 24.23 -12.03
CA VAL A 322 -1.42 23.81 -11.10
C VAL A 322 -1.05 22.37 -11.42
N VAL A 323 0.24 22.09 -11.39
CA VAL A 323 0.78 20.73 -11.39
C VAL A 323 1.64 20.58 -10.14
N SER A 324 1.36 19.56 -9.34
CA SER A 324 2.23 19.14 -8.24
C SER A 324 2.80 17.76 -8.53
N PHE A 325 4.08 17.54 -8.21
CA PHE A 325 4.80 16.30 -8.51
C PHE A 325 5.98 16.09 -7.53
N PRO A 326 6.54 14.87 -7.41
CA PRO A 326 7.60 14.57 -6.44
C PRO A 326 8.78 15.53 -6.50
N LEU A 327 9.36 15.85 -5.34
CA LEU A 327 10.48 16.80 -5.26
C LEU A 327 11.68 16.36 -6.11
N LEU A 328 11.99 15.06 -6.14
CA LEU A 328 13.10 14.49 -6.92
C LEU A 328 12.65 13.88 -8.26
N ILE A 329 11.55 14.36 -8.85
CA ILE A 329 10.93 13.93 -10.13
C ILE A 329 10.43 12.48 -10.12
N PHE A 330 11.16 11.54 -9.52
CA PHE A 330 10.82 10.11 -9.42
C PHE A 330 10.80 9.59 -7.97
N LYS A 331 11.25 10.39 -6.99
CA LYS A 331 11.24 10.02 -5.56
C LYS A 331 10.58 11.10 -4.72
N ASN A 332 9.66 10.67 -3.86
CA ASN A 332 9.04 11.53 -2.87
C ASN A 332 10.05 11.82 -1.75
N VAL A 333 10.05 13.06 -1.24
CA VAL A 333 10.90 13.46 -0.12
C VAL A 333 10.02 13.61 1.11
N GLU A 334 10.19 12.69 2.06
CA GLU A 334 9.58 12.81 3.38
C GLU A 334 10.32 13.85 4.21
N ALA A 335 9.60 14.62 5.03
CA ALA A 335 10.19 15.56 5.97
C ALA A 335 10.45 14.86 7.32
N PRO A 336 11.67 14.37 7.60
CA PRO A 336 11.92 13.39 8.65
C PRO A 336 11.63 13.90 10.08
N LEU A 337 11.69 15.21 10.33
CA LEU A 337 11.48 15.79 11.65
C LEU A 337 10.02 16.12 11.97
N VAL A 338 9.20 16.37 10.95
CA VAL A 338 7.82 16.85 11.10
C VAL A 338 6.79 15.89 10.50
N GLY A 339 7.24 14.82 9.83
CA GLY A 339 6.42 13.96 9.01
C GLY A 339 5.88 14.69 7.77
N GLY A 340 5.30 13.95 6.83
CA GLY A 340 4.69 14.49 5.62
C GLY A 340 5.64 14.61 4.43
N TRP A 341 5.14 15.21 3.35
CA TRP A 341 5.74 15.16 2.03
C TRP A 341 6.11 16.55 1.53
N LEU A 342 7.27 16.64 0.89
CA LEU A 342 7.68 17.78 0.08
C LEU A 342 7.51 17.45 -1.40
N VAL A 343 6.80 18.33 -2.11
CA VAL A 343 6.53 18.19 -3.53
C VAL A 343 6.84 19.49 -4.27
N ASN A 344 7.24 19.37 -5.54
CA ASN A 344 7.26 20.49 -6.45
C ASN A 344 5.82 20.91 -6.75
N ARG A 345 5.56 22.21 -6.81
CA ARG A 345 4.28 22.77 -7.22
C ARG A 345 4.53 23.92 -8.19
N ILE A 346 4.11 23.74 -9.43
CA ILE A 346 4.16 24.77 -10.48
C ILE A 346 2.73 25.20 -10.76
N TYR A 347 2.49 26.50 -10.85
CA TYR A 347 1.23 27.02 -11.36
C TYR A 347 1.46 28.12 -12.37
N TYR A 348 0.48 28.28 -13.26
CA TYR A 348 0.42 29.39 -14.19
C TYR A 348 -0.98 30.00 -14.13
N GLN A 349 -1.06 31.30 -14.32
CA GLN A 349 -2.32 32.03 -14.34
C GLN A 349 -2.34 33.01 -15.52
N ASP A 350 -3.56 33.30 -15.97
CA ASP A 350 -3.87 34.08 -17.17
C ASP A 350 -3.54 33.35 -18.49
N TYR A 351 -4.32 33.64 -19.54
CA TYR A 351 -4.21 33.02 -20.86
C TYR A 351 -2.89 33.37 -21.58
N GLU A 352 -2.26 34.49 -21.23
CA GLU A 352 -0.95 34.89 -21.77
C GLU A 352 0.24 34.39 -20.94
N LEU A 353 0.01 33.54 -19.93
CA LEU A 353 1.02 33.13 -18.94
C LEU A 353 1.66 34.35 -18.27
N GLY A 354 0.79 35.29 -17.84
CA GLY A 354 1.17 36.54 -17.19
C GLY A 354 1.81 36.31 -15.82
N LEU A 355 1.48 35.19 -15.17
CA LEU A 355 2.10 34.75 -13.92
C LEU A 355 2.49 33.28 -14.01
N ILE A 356 3.72 32.96 -13.62
CA ILE A 356 4.17 31.58 -13.35
C ILE A 356 4.71 31.55 -11.92
N GLY A 357 4.24 30.61 -11.11
CA GLY A 357 4.75 30.38 -9.77
C GLY A 357 5.42 29.02 -9.65
N TYR A 358 6.53 28.97 -8.92
CA TYR A 358 7.16 27.73 -8.50
C TYR A 358 7.29 27.73 -6.98
N ASN A 359 6.77 26.67 -6.35
CA ASN A 359 6.77 26.51 -4.91
C ASN A 359 7.22 25.10 -4.54
N ILE A 360 7.94 25.01 -3.43
CA ILE A 360 8.05 23.78 -2.66
C ILE A 360 6.84 23.75 -1.74
N LEU A 361 6.00 22.74 -1.91
CA LEU A 361 4.81 22.51 -1.10
C LEU A 361 5.11 21.42 -0.06
N TYR A 362 4.80 21.73 1.19
CA TYR A 362 4.76 20.81 2.30
C TYR A 362 3.32 20.43 2.64
N THR A 363 3.07 19.13 2.77
CA THR A 363 1.79 18.58 3.23
C THR A 363 2.03 17.45 4.27
N PRO A 364 1.42 17.49 5.46
CA PRO A 364 1.62 16.48 6.50
C PRO A 364 1.17 15.07 6.12
N SER A 365 0.17 14.95 5.25
CA SER A 365 -0.23 13.65 4.71
C SER A 365 -0.67 13.75 3.25
N ALA A 366 -0.41 12.66 2.54
CA ALA A 366 -0.91 12.40 1.20
C ALA A 366 -2.28 11.70 1.22
N SER A 367 -2.88 11.46 2.38
CA SER A 367 -3.97 10.50 2.51
C SER A 367 -5.13 10.96 3.43
N ARG A 368 -4.92 11.95 4.31
CA ARG A 368 -5.95 12.44 5.23
C ARG A 368 -7.04 13.26 4.53
N PHE A 369 -8.23 13.24 5.14
CA PHE A 369 -9.39 14.01 4.71
C PHE A 369 -9.16 15.53 4.79
N LEU A 370 -8.53 16.00 5.88
CA LEU A 370 -8.24 17.41 6.14
C LEU A 370 -6.80 17.53 6.65
N ASP A 371 -6.01 18.42 6.05
CA ASP A 371 -4.66 18.75 6.52
C ASP A 371 -4.35 20.24 6.33
N PRO A 372 -3.51 20.84 7.19
CA PRO A 372 -2.86 22.09 6.85
C PRO A 372 -1.85 21.87 5.72
N TYR A 373 -1.54 22.92 4.97
CA TYR A 373 -0.42 22.90 4.03
C TYR A 373 0.36 24.21 4.09
N PHE A 374 1.62 24.14 3.67
CA PHE A 374 2.52 25.28 3.61
C PHE A 374 3.29 25.21 2.30
N SER A 375 3.45 26.33 1.60
CA SER A 375 4.27 26.38 0.41
C SER A 375 5.14 27.63 0.40
N VAL A 376 6.36 27.49 -0.08
CA VAL A 376 7.33 28.58 -0.18
C VAL A 376 7.98 28.53 -1.56
N GLY A 377 8.16 29.68 -2.19
CA GLY A 377 8.53 29.72 -3.59
C GLY A 377 8.76 31.12 -4.13
N ALA A 378 8.68 31.21 -5.45
CA ALA A 378 8.82 32.44 -6.20
C ALA A 378 7.73 32.56 -7.26
N ASP A 379 7.21 33.78 -7.39
CA ASP A 379 6.29 34.20 -8.46
C ASP A 379 7.04 35.01 -9.51
N PHE A 380 6.85 34.66 -10.76
CA PHE A 380 7.39 35.34 -11.93
C PHE A 380 6.24 36.03 -12.66
N THR A 381 6.08 37.34 -12.43
CA THR A 381 5.02 38.15 -13.03
C THR A 381 5.56 38.90 -14.26
N LYS A 382 4.92 38.72 -15.41
CA LYS A 382 5.21 39.48 -16.62
C LYS A 382 4.39 40.77 -16.64
N TYR A 383 5.08 41.88 -16.78
CA TYR A 383 4.47 43.19 -16.97
C TYR A 383 4.80 43.72 -18.36
N ARG A 384 3.76 44.20 -19.05
CA ARG A 384 3.92 44.90 -20.32
C ARG A 384 3.97 46.40 -20.02
N GLN A 385 5.12 47.02 -20.28
CA GLN A 385 5.29 48.47 -20.09
C GLN A 385 4.77 49.25 -21.30
N ASP A 386 4.94 48.71 -22.51
CA ASP A 386 4.48 49.24 -23.81
C ASP A 386 4.28 48.06 -24.81
N SER A 387 3.82 48.32 -26.04
CA SER A 387 3.57 47.29 -27.08
C SER A 387 4.79 46.41 -27.47
N VAL A 388 6.00 46.75 -27.00
CA VAL A 388 7.26 46.09 -27.39
C VAL A 388 8.04 45.54 -26.20
N THR A 389 7.93 46.15 -25.01
CA THR A 389 8.77 45.81 -23.85
C THR A 389 7.98 45.04 -22.79
N THR A 390 8.43 43.81 -22.53
CA THR A 390 7.96 42.98 -21.42
C THR A 390 9.09 42.81 -20.42
N TYR A 391 8.82 43.04 -19.14
CA TYR A 391 9.75 42.72 -18.06
C TYR A 391 9.16 41.68 -17.11
N VAL A 392 10.02 40.92 -16.45
CA VAL A 392 9.63 39.89 -15.47
C VAL A 392 10.05 40.37 -14.09
N GLN A 393 9.09 40.49 -13.18
CA GLN A 393 9.34 40.70 -11.77
C GLN A 393 9.33 39.35 -11.06
N THR A 394 10.29 39.13 -10.16
CA THR A 394 10.34 37.93 -9.31
C THR A 394 10.05 38.32 -7.88
N ASP A 395 8.99 37.76 -7.30
CA ASP A 395 8.58 38.01 -5.92
C ASP A 395 8.68 36.73 -5.10
N PHE A 396 9.10 36.85 -3.84
CA PHE A 396 8.98 35.73 -2.90
C PHE A 396 7.50 35.42 -2.67
N ALA A 397 7.12 34.14 -2.71
CA ALA A 397 5.76 33.68 -2.48
C ALA A 397 5.71 32.72 -1.30
N PHE A 398 4.86 33.02 -0.32
CA PHE A 398 4.50 32.11 0.76
C PHE A 398 3.01 31.86 0.77
N GLU A 399 2.60 30.60 0.89
CA GLU A 399 1.21 30.20 0.94
C GLU A 399 0.97 29.27 2.12
N THR A 400 -0.14 29.45 2.83
CA THR A 400 -0.58 28.50 3.86
C THR A 400 -2.09 28.38 3.84
N GLY A 401 -2.61 27.23 4.25
CA GLY A 401 -4.03 27.00 4.23
C GLY A 401 -4.42 25.61 4.68
N ILE A 402 -5.65 25.25 4.34
CA ILE A 402 -6.21 23.92 4.57
C ILE A 402 -6.46 23.21 3.25
N LYS A 403 -6.24 21.90 3.25
CA LYS A 403 -6.49 20.97 2.17
C LYS A 403 -7.60 20.02 2.62
N ILE A 404 -8.64 19.89 1.82
CA ILE A 404 -9.72 18.91 1.99
C ILE A 404 -9.66 17.92 0.83
N ARG A 405 -9.80 16.63 1.10
CA ARG A 405 -9.78 15.57 0.07
C ARG A 405 -10.92 14.58 0.28
N ALA A 406 -11.49 14.11 -0.83
CA ALA A 406 -12.44 13.01 -0.84
C ALA A 406 -12.09 11.99 -1.93
N ASN A 407 -12.39 10.72 -1.65
CA ASN A 407 -12.43 9.68 -2.68
C ASN A 407 -13.78 9.75 -3.39
N LEU A 408 -13.78 10.00 -4.70
CA LEU A 408 -14.99 10.13 -5.49
C LEU A 408 -15.50 8.80 -6.05
N SER A 409 -14.72 7.71 -5.99
CA SER A 409 -15.07 6.39 -6.54
C SER A 409 -16.38 5.81 -5.99
N TYR A 410 -16.75 6.20 -4.77
CA TYR A 410 -17.97 5.76 -4.09
C TYR A 410 -19.01 6.88 -3.94
N SER A 411 -18.83 7.99 -4.65
CA SER A 411 -19.70 9.17 -4.57
C SER A 411 -20.61 9.30 -5.81
N PRO A 412 -21.66 10.14 -5.75
CA PRO A 412 -22.41 10.55 -6.95
C PRO A 412 -21.54 11.18 -8.05
N LEU A 413 -20.35 11.67 -7.70
CA LEU A 413 -19.37 12.28 -8.61
C LEU A 413 -18.36 11.26 -9.16
N LYS A 414 -18.62 9.95 -9.07
CA LYS A 414 -17.75 8.89 -9.60
C LYS A 414 -17.37 9.04 -11.07
N PHE A 415 -18.13 9.80 -11.87
CA PHE A 415 -17.77 10.08 -13.26
C PHE A 415 -16.47 10.88 -13.38
N LEU A 416 -16.00 11.54 -12.32
CA LEU A 416 -14.70 12.22 -12.25
C LEU A 416 -13.54 11.28 -11.89
N SER A 417 -13.83 10.02 -11.50
CA SER A 417 -12.80 9.06 -11.09
C SER A 417 -11.93 8.56 -12.25
N PHE A 418 -12.29 8.86 -13.50
CA PHE A 418 -11.48 8.51 -14.68
C PHE A 418 -10.15 9.26 -14.75
N ILE A 419 -10.05 10.44 -14.12
CA ILE A 419 -8.79 11.22 -14.04
C ILE A 419 -8.00 10.78 -12.80
N SER A 420 -8.67 10.75 -11.66
CA SER A 420 -8.12 10.24 -10.41
C SER A 420 -9.28 9.84 -9.49
N PRO A 421 -9.16 8.75 -8.72
CA PRO A 421 -10.16 8.40 -7.72
C PRO A 421 -10.28 9.46 -6.62
N PHE A 422 -9.31 10.37 -6.50
CA PHE A 422 -9.29 11.37 -5.44
C PHE A 422 -9.27 12.78 -5.98
N TRP A 423 -10.11 13.60 -5.34
CA TRP A 423 -10.24 15.02 -5.63
C TRP A 423 -10.18 15.80 -4.33
N GLY A 424 -9.71 17.04 -4.42
CA GLY A 424 -9.60 17.89 -3.26
C GLY A 424 -9.77 19.36 -3.56
N VAL A 425 -9.99 20.11 -2.49
CA VAL A 425 -10.04 21.56 -2.46
C VAL A 425 -8.93 22.07 -1.55
N ARG A 426 -8.17 23.07 -2.00
CA ARG A 426 -7.31 23.87 -1.10
C ARG A 426 -7.88 25.26 -0.95
N LEU A 427 -7.92 25.70 0.29
CA LEU A 427 -8.30 27.05 0.67
C LEU A 427 -7.12 27.65 1.42
N GLY A 428 -6.55 28.71 0.87
CA GLY A 428 -5.31 29.27 1.41
C GLY A 428 -5.23 30.77 1.36
N ILE A 429 -4.21 31.28 2.03
CA ILE A 429 -3.80 32.67 2.01
C ILE A 429 -2.37 32.69 1.49
N LYS A 430 -2.10 33.57 0.53
CA LYS A 430 -0.78 33.79 -0.03
C LYS A 430 -0.31 35.21 0.22
N ASN A 431 0.97 35.30 0.55
CA ASN A 431 1.71 36.52 0.71
C ASN A 431 2.78 36.62 -0.39
N LYS A 432 2.89 37.82 -1.00
CA LYS A 432 4.06 38.22 -1.80
C LYS A 432 4.98 39.11 -0.96
N GLY A 433 6.27 38.82 -0.97
CA GLY A 433 7.29 39.56 -0.22
C GLY A 433 7.79 38.82 1.04
N PHE A 434 9.10 38.91 1.31
CA PHE A 434 9.76 38.15 2.39
C PHE A 434 9.81 38.92 3.72
N MET A 435 10.31 40.16 3.71
CA MET A 435 10.45 41.00 4.92
C MET A 435 9.26 41.92 5.16
N SER A 436 8.49 42.21 4.10
CA SER A 436 7.27 43.00 4.12
C SER A 436 6.17 42.23 3.40
N ILE A 437 4.93 42.34 3.89
CA ILE A 437 3.75 41.82 3.21
C ILE A 437 3.40 42.85 2.14
N ASP A 438 3.73 42.55 0.88
CA ASP A 438 3.46 43.44 -0.24
C ASP A 438 2.04 43.23 -0.78
N HIS A 439 1.56 41.99 -0.75
CA HIS A 439 0.22 41.62 -1.22
C HIS A 439 -0.30 40.36 -0.53
N LEU A 440 -1.57 40.37 -0.09
CA LEU A 440 -2.23 39.24 0.55
C LEU A 440 -3.46 38.79 -0.25
N ASN A 441 -3.46 37.53 -0.69
CA ASN A 441 -4.53 36.96 -1.53
C ASN A 441 -5.15 35.71 -0.92
N TYR A 442 -6.42 35.50 -1.24
CA TYR A 442 -7.11 34.24 -0.99
C TYR A 442 -7.01 33.33 -2.20
N ILE A 443 -6.81 32.05 -1.93
CA ILE A 443 -6.61 31.02 -2.94
C ILE A 443 -7.67 29.96 -2.80
N ILE A 444 -8.22 29.58 -3.93
CA ILE A 444 -9.05 28.39 -4.06
C ILE A 444 -8.42 27.51 -5.13
N GLU A 445 -8.06 26.29 -4.78
CA GLU A 445 -7.64 25.26 -5.73
C GLU A 445 -8.61 24.09 -5.70
N PHE A 446 -8.94 23.56 -6.86
CA PHE A 446 -9.76 22.35 -7.00
C PHE A 446 -9.12 21.42 -8.02
N GLY A 447 -8.81 20.19 -7.62
CA GLY A 447 -7.99 19.32 -8.45
C GLY A 447 -8.06 17.84 -8.12
N ALA A 448 -7.54 17.06 -9.07
CA ALA A 448 -7.43 15.62 -9.06
C ALA A 448 -5.99 15.19 -8.75
N GLY A 449 -5.84 14.10 -7.99
CA GLY A 449 -4.54 13.49 -7.70
C GLY A 449 -4.05 13.61 -6.27
N VAL A 450 -2.85 13.06 -6.03
CA VAL A 450 -2.22 12.96 -4.71
C VAL A 450 -1.54 14.26 -4.37
N TRP A 451 -2.25 15.13 -3.68
CA TRP A 451 -1.70 16.35 -3.13
C TRP A 451 -0.69 16.13 -2.01
#